data_AF-A0A1F5ZJB1-F1
#
_entry.id   AF-A0A1F5ZJB1-F1
#
_cell.length_a   1.000
_cell.length_b   1.000
_cell.length_c   1.000
_cell.angle_alpha   90.00
_cell.angle_beta   90.00
_cell.angle_gamma   90.00
#
_symmetry.space_group_name_H-M   'P 1'
#
loop_
_entity.id
_entity.type
_entity.pdbx_description
1 polymer ?
#
loop_
_entity_poly.entity_id
_entity_poly.type
_entity_poly.pdbx_seq_one_letter_code
_entity_poly.pdbx_strand_id
1 'polypeptide(L)'
;MRRTKYYRVPDVGKPNELVKDVIYRYIRNPMYLSQMLFCGVLIINSFSIYRFGVYFLFVINFIFKIQYEEVLLNAHFKEFAAYRKTSWRLIPFIY
;
A
#
# COMPACT_ATOMS: atom_id res chain seq x y z
N MET A 1 0.76 -32.04 -15.38
CA MET A 1 -0.28 -31.47 -14.49
C MET A 1 0.35 -30.38 -13.62
N ARG A 2 0.04 -29.10 -13.87
CA ARG A 2 0.54 -27.96 -13.07
C ARG A 2 -0.19 -27.97 -11.71
N ARG A 3 0.52 -28.25 -10.61
CA ARG A 3 -0.05 -28.12 -9.26
C ARG A 3 -0.15 -26.63 -8.93
N THR A 4 -1.33 -26.04 -9.12
CA THR A 4 -1.64 -24.69 -8.65
C THR A 4 -1.74 -24.73 -7.12
N LYS A 5 -0.78 -24.09 -6.44
CA LYS A 5 -0.78 -23.90 -4.98
C LYS A 5 -1.84 -22.84 -4.66
N TYR A 6 -2.95 -23.25 -4.06
CA TYR A 6 -3.94 -22.33 -3.52
C TYR A 6 -3.41 -21.75 -2.21
N TYR A 7 -3.02 -20.48 -2.25
CA TYR A 7 -2.69 -19.71 -1.04
C TYR A 7 -4.01 -19.26 -0.38
N ARG A 8 -4.27 -19.77 0.84
CA ARG A 8 -5.54 -19.61 1.59
C ARG A 8 -5.60 -18.29 2.40
N VAL A 9 -4.48 -17.60 2.48
CA VAL A 9 -4.27 -16.26 3.02
C VAL A 9 -3.56 -15.44 1.92
N PRO A 10 -3.53 -14.10 1.94
CA PRO A 10 -2.62 -13.32 1.12
C PRO A 10 -1.18 -13.64 1.56
N ASP A 11 -0.73 -14.82 1.22
CA ASP A 11 0.63 -15.28 1.37
C ASP A 11 1.36 -14.66 0.18
N VAL A 12 2.39 -13.91 0.48
CA VAL A 12 3.39 -13.50 -0.49
C VAL A 12 4.02 -14.78 -1.01
N GLY A 13 3.45 -15.35 -2.07
CA GLY A 13 4.03 -16.48 -2.77
C GLY A 13 5.44 -16.06 -3.16
N LYS A 14 6.43 -16.52 -2.40
CA LYS A 14 7.79 -15.95 -2.28
C LYS A 14 8.14 -15.06 -3.48
N PRO A 15 7.88 -13.74 -3.43
CA PRO A 15 8.49 -12.85 -4.38
C PRO A 15 9.97 -12.91 -4.01
N ASN A 16 10.77 -13.61 -4.81
CA ASN A 16 12.21 -13.71 -4.57
C ASN A 16 12.91 -12.34 -4.67
N GLU A 17 12.21 -11.32 -5.18
CA GLU A 17 12.79 -10.02 -5.49
C GLU A 17 11.84 -8.88 -5.11
N LEU A 18 12.44 -7.83 -4.55
CA LEU A 18 11.78 -6.58 -4.22
C LEU A 18 11.66 -5.73 -5.50
N VAL A 19 10.43 -5.55 -5.99
CA VAL A 19 10.16 -4.70 -7.17
C VAL A 19 10.38 -3.24 -6.81
N LYS A 20 11.37 -2.61 -7.46
CA LYS A 20 11.78 -1.21 -7.22
C LYS A 20 11.59 -0.34 -8.47
N ASP A 21 10.91 -0.86 -9.49
CA ASP A 21 10.89 -0.26 -10.82
C ASP A 21 9.84 0.86 -10.98
N VAL A 22 10.22 1.85 -11.81
CA VAL A 22 9.40 2.94 -12.32
C VAL A 22 8.67 3.75 -11.23
N ILE A 23 7.44 3.38 -10.90
CA ILE A 23 6.59 4.09 -9.95
C ILE A 23 7.00 3.74 -8.52
N TYR A 24 7.36 2.47 -8.28
CA TYR A 24 7.80 1.97 -6.99
C TYR A 24 9.14 2.61 -6.58
N ARG A 25 9.93 3.13 -7.52
CA ARG A 25 11.16 3.87 -7.18
C ARG A 25 10.88 5.11 -6.32
N TYR A 26 9.74 5.77 -6.53
CA TYR A 26 9.40 7.03 -5.87
C TYR A 26 8.40 6.84 -4.74
N ILE A 27 7.39 5.99 -4.93
CA ILE A 27 6.29 5.76 -3.98
C ILE A 27 6.22 4.27 -3.64
N ARG A 28 6.32 3.91 -2.36
CA ARG A 28 6.27 2.51 -1.90
C ARG A 28 4.91 1.86 -2.05
N ASN A 29 3.85 2.67 -1.93
CA ASN A 29 2.47 2.21 -1.87
C ASN A 29 1.56 2.92 -2.89
N PRO A 30 1.88 2.88 -4.21
CA PRO A 30 1.15 3.65 -5.22
C PRO A 30 -0.30 3.15 -5.39
N MET A 31 -0.54 1.86 -5.17
CA MET A 31 -1.88 1.27 -5.19
C MET A 31 -2.78 1.83 -4.07
N TYR A 32 -2.22 2.03 -2.88
CA TYR A 32 -2.98 2.57 -1.77
C TYR A 32 -3.33 4.05 -2.01
N LEU A 33 -2.38 4.80 -2.58
CA LEU A 33 -2.62 6.18 -3.03
C LEU A 33 -3.75 6.25 -4.07
N SER A 34 -3.72 5.41 -5.10
CA SER A 34 -4.76 5.44 -6.14
C SER A 34 -6.14 5.10 -5.59
N GLN A 35 -6.24 4.14 -4.67
CA GLN A 35 -7.49 3.79 -4.02
C GLN A 35 -8.02 4.93 -3.14
N MET A 36 -7.15 5.59 -2.36
CA MET A 36 -7.53 6.76 -1.57
C MET A 36 -8.03 7.90 -2.46
N LEU A 37 -7.33 8.20 -3.55
CA LEU A 37 -7.73 9.25 -4.49
C LEU A 37 -9.08 8.93 -5.16
N PHE A 38 -9.26 7.70 -5.65
CA PHE A 38 -10.51 7.28 -6.28
C PHE A 38 -11.71 7.40 -5.33
N CYS A 39 -11.56 6.90 -4.10
CA CYS A 39 -12.61 7.04 -3.07
C CYS A 39 -12.81 8.50 -2.63
N GLY A 40 -11.75 9.30 -2.61
CA GLY A 40 -11.82 10.73 -2.27
C GLY A 40 -12.65 11.53 -3.28
N VAL A 41 -12.53 11.25 -4.57
CA VAL A 41 -13.31 11.91 -5.63
C VAL A 41 -14.83 11.68 -5.44
N LEU A 42 -15.23 10.48 -4.98
CA LEU A 42 -16.64 10.16 -4.72
C LEU A 42 -17.27 11.07 -3.64
N ILE A 43 -16.46 11.50 -2.67
CA ILE A 43 -16.90 12.41 -1.60
C ILE A 43 -17.04 13.83 -2.13
N ILE A 44 -16.10 14.27 -2.96
CA ILE A 44 -16.13 15.60 -3.58
C ILE A 44 -17.36 15.73 -4.48
N ASN A 45 -17.68 14.70 -5.27
CA ASN A 45 -18.85 14.72 -6.15
C ASN A 45 -20.19 14.81 -5.40
N SER A 46 -20.26 14.26 -4.17
CA SER A 46 -21.51 14.25 -3.41
C SER A 46 -21.23 14.19 -1.91
N PHE A 47 -20.98 15.38 -1.37
CA PHE A 47 -20.56 15.56 0.02
C PHE A 47 -21.66 15.18 1.00
N SER A 48 -21.30 14.33 1.98
CA SER A 48 -22.17 13.96 3.09
C SER A 48 -21.28 13.65 4.30
N ILE A 49 -21.69 14.13 5.48
CA ILE A 49 -20.93 13.94 6.72
C ILE A 49 -20.71 12.44 7.04
N TYR A 50 -21.71 11.60 6.72
CA TYR A 50 -21.62 10.15 6.89
C TYR A 50 -20.58 9.53 5.96
N ARG A 51 -20.54 9.94 4.69
CA ARG A 51 -19.56 9.46 3.70
C ARG A 51 -18.15 9.89 4.06
N PHE A 52 -18.01 11.12 4.55
CA PHE A 52 -16.74 11.61 5.07
C PHE A 52 -16.26 10.78 6.26
N GLY A 53 -17.14 10.46 7.22
CA GLY A 53 -16.81 9.61 8.36
C GLY A 53 -16.34 8.21 7.94
N VAL A 54 -17.03 7.57 7.00
CA VAL A 54 -16.63 6.26 6.46
C VAL A 54 -15.29 6.33 5.74
N TYR A 55 -15.07 7.36 4.92
CA TYR A 55 -13.80 7.56 4.24
C TYR A 55 -12.65 7.82 5.22
N PHE A 56 -12.90 8.57 6.29
CA PHE A 56 -11.89 8.82 7.31
C PHE A 56 -11.46 7.52 8.00
N LEU A 57 -12.41 6.65 8.37
CA LEU A 57 -12.12 5.32 8.90
C LEU A 57 -11.36 4.44 7.90
N PHE A 58 -11.74 4.52 6.62
CA PHE A 58 -11.06 3.83 5.53
C PHE A 58 -9.59 4.27 5.40
N VAL A 59 -9.33 5.58 5.42
CA VAL A 59 -7.98 6.15 5.38
C VAL A 59 -7.14 5.65 6.56
N ILE A 60 -7.69 5.68 7.78
CA ILE A 60 -7.01 5.18 8.98
C ILE A 60 -6.68 3.68 8.83
N ASN A 61 -7.64 2.87 8.40
CA ASN A 61 -7.41 1.44 8.19
C ASN A 61 -6.27 1.17 7.20
N PHE A 62 -6.22 1.95 6.12
CA PHE A 62 -5.16 1.85 5.11
C PHE A 62 -3.79 2.22 5.67
N ILE A 63 -3.70 3.24 6.53
CA ILE A 63 -2.44 3.60 7.19
C ILE A 63 -1.93 2.44 8.04
N PHE A 64 -2.79 1.82 8.86
CA PHE A 64 -2.41 0.64 9.66
C PHE A 64 -1.97 -0.52 8.79
N LYS A 65 -2.67 -0.77 7.68
CA LYS A 65 -2.34 -1.84 6.74
C LYS A 65 -0.96 -1.62 6.10
N ILE A 66 -0.66 -0.40 5.66
CA ILE A 66 0.65 -0.04 5.09
C ILE A 66 1.75 -0.25 6.12
N GLN A 67 1.55 0.18 7.37
CA GLN A 67 2.54 -0.03 8.44
C GLN A 67 2.80 -1.53 8.66
N TYR A 68 1.75 -2.34 8.69
CA TYR A 68 1.87 -3.79 8.85
C TYR A 68 2.64 -4.44 7.69
N GLU A 69 2.34 -4.05 6.45
CA GLU A 69 3.03 -4.55 5.27
C GLU A 69 4.51 -4.14 5.24
N GLU A 70 4.84 -2.91 5.64
CA GLU A 70 6.23 -2.48 5.74
C GLU A 70 7.02 -3.25 6.81
N VAL A 71 6.39 -3.59 7.94
CA VAL A 71 7.02 -4.43 8.98
C VAL A 71 7.30 -5.83 8.44
N LEU A 72 6.34 -6.42 7.72
CA LEU A 72 6.53 -7.72 7.07
C LEU A 72 7.62 -7.66 6.00
N LEU A 73 7.63 -6.64 5.15
CA LEU A 73 8.64 -6.46 4.11
C LEU A 73 10.04 -6.25 4.70
N ASN A 74 10.15 -5.49 5.78
CA ASN A 74 11.43 -5.28 6.47
C ASN A 74 11.94 -6.57 7.14
N ALA A 75 11.03 -7.42 7.64
CA ALA A 75 11.40 -8.73 8.18
C ALA A 75 11.81 -9.73 7.10
N HIS A 76 11.21 -9.65 5.90
CA HIS A 76 11.45 -10.59 4.81
C HIS A 76 12.63 -10.21 3.90
N PHE A 77 12.86 -8.91 3.67
CA PHE A 77 13.85 -8.42 2.72
C PHE A 77 14.88 -7.51 3.40
N LYS A 78 16.14 -7.95 3.46
CA LYS A 78 17.26 -7.13 3.97
C LYS A 78 17.49 -5.85 3.16
N GLU A 79 17.21 -5.89 1.85
CA GLU A 79 17.34 -4.74 0.94
C GLU A 79 16.27 -3.66 1.16
N PHE A 80 15.18 -3.99 1.86
CA PHE A 80 14.06 -3.08 2.09
C PHE A 80 14.50 -1.84 2.90
N ALA A 81 15.44 -2.01 3.83
CA ALA A 81 15.98 -0.91 4.62
C ALA A 81 16.69 0.15 3.74
N ALA A 82 17.39 -0.27 2.68
CA ALA A 82 18.03 0.64 1.73
C ALA A 82 16.97 1.31 0.82
N TYR A 83 15.99 0.54 0.35
CA TYR A 83 14.88 1.04 -0.46
C TYR A 83 13.99 2.05 0.28
N ARG A 84 13.74 1.86 1.57
CA ARG A 84 12.98 2.81 2.41
C ARG A 84 13.64 4.19 2.52
N LYS A 85 14.95 4.30 2.35
CA LYS A 85 15.66 5.60 2.40
C LYS A 85 15.47 6.43 1.13
N THR A 86 15.16 5.79 0.01
CA THR A 86 15.08 6.45 -1.31
C THR A 86 13.66 6.64 -1.80
N SER A 87 12.66 6.13 -1.08
CA SER A 87 11.25 6.09 -1.51
C SER A 87 10.28 6.58 -0.43
N TRP A 88 9.24 7.30 -0.85
CA TRP A 88 8.23 7.90 0.02
C TRP A 88 7.11 6.90 0.31
N ARG A 89 6.38 7.08 1.42
CA ARG A 89 5.38 6.10 1.84
C ARG A 89 4.13 6.16 0.97
N LEU A 90 3.58 7.35 0.77
CA LEU A 90 2.33 7.62 0.07
C LEU A 90 2.42 8.90 -0.78
N ILE A 91 2.91 10.00 -0.21
CA ILE A 91 2.97 11.31 -0.86
C ILE A 91 4.39 11.87 -0.72
N PRO A 92 5.09 12.16 -1.84
CA PRO A 92 6.40 12.80 -1.76
C PRO A 92 6.31 14.12 -1.00
N PHE A 93 7.21 14.33 -0.03
CA PHE A 93 7.33 15.51 0.85
C PHE A 93 6.34 15.67 2.01
N ILE A 94 5.33 14.81 2.14
CA ILE A 94 4.37 14.86 3.28
C ILE A 94 4.41 13.56 4.07
N TYR A 95 4.52 12.41 3.37
CA TYR A 95 4.56 11.08 3.98
C TYR A 95 5.15 10.00 3.06
#